data_AF-A0A959LP55-F1
#
_entry.id   AF-A0A959LP55-F1
#
_cell.length_a   1.000
_cell.length_b   1.000
_cell.length_c   1.000
_cell.angle_alpha   90.00
_cell.angle_beta   90.00
_cell.angle_gamma   90.00
#
_symmetry.space_group_name_H-M   'P 1'
#
loop_
_entity.id
_entity.type
_entity.pdbx_description
1 polymer ?
#
loop_
_entity_poly.entity_id
_entity_poly.type
_entity_poly.pdbx_seq_one_letter_code
_entity_poly.pdbx_strand_id
1 'polypeptide(L)'
;MHLKYESFVREPLVNGEKTYHQVTEDIVRPIEQKPGRMWYVGFFFSVALLAFGVFSVFWEVYFGIGVWGINRTVGWGWDITNFVW
;
A
#
# COMPACT_ATOMS: atom_id res chain seq x y z
N MET A 1 6.88 -42.52 -13.66
CA MET A 1 6.40 -42.19 -12.30
C MET A 1 7.50 -41.38 -11.62
N HIS A 2 7.35 -40.05 -11.52
CA HIS A 2 8.36 -39.19 -10.91
C HIS A 2 8.17 -39.27 -9.38
N LEU A 3 9.16 -39.77 -8.64
CA LEU A 3 9.13 -39.75 -7.17
C LEU A 3 9.18 -38.30 -6.70
N LYS A 4 8.09 -37.83 -6.09
CA LYS A 4 8.03 -36.52 -5.43
C LYS A 4 8.42 -36.67 -3.95
N TYR A 5 9.44 -35.94 -3.51
CA TYR A 5 9.91 -35.93 -2.12
C TYR A 5 9.24 -34.81 -1.31
N GLU A 6 7.91 -34.77 -1.31
CA GLU A 6 7.15 -33.76 -0.58
C GLU A 6 6.61 -34.34 0.73
N SER A 7 6.73 -33.58 1.83
CA SER A 7 6.26 -34.02 3.15
C SER A 7 4.73 -33.99 3.23
N PHE A 8 4.12 -35.12 3.60
CA PHE A 8 2.65 -35.27 3.73
C PHE A 8 1.98 -34.36 4.77
N VAL A 9 2.76 -33.71 5.63
CA VAL A 9 2.26 -32.74 6.64
C VAL A 9 1.95 -31.36 6.02
N ARG A 10 2.46 -31.06 4.82
CA ARG A 10 2.25 -29.75 4.19
C ARG A 10 0.87 -29.68 3.55
N GLU A 11 0.11 -28.67 3.96
CA GLU A 11 -1.15 -28.31 3.32
C GLU A 11 -0.90 -27.64 1.95
N PRO A 12 -1.83 -27.80 0.99
CA PRO A 12 -1.75 -27.13 -0.30
C PRO A 12 -1.91 -25.61 -0.14
N LEU A 13 -1.02 -24.84 -0.80
CA LEU A 13 -1.11 -23.36 -0.81
C LEU A 13 -2.18 -22.83 -1.76
N VAL A 14 -2.59 -23.63 -2.75
CA VAL A 14 -3.61 -23.29 -3.74
C VAL A 14 -4.79 -24.21 -3.56
N ASN A 15 -5.93 -23.61 -3.21
CA ASN A 15 -7.19 -24.33 -3.06
C ASN A 15 -7.95 -24.39 -4.38
N GLY A 16 -8.64 -25.50 -4.59
CA GLY A 16 -9.30 -25.83 -5.86
C GLY A 16 -8.30 -26.31 -6.90
N GLU A 17 -8.63 -27.38 -7.62
CA GLU A 17 -7.78 -27.98 -8.65
C GLU A 17 -7.67 -27.06 -9.87
N LYS A 18 -6.89 -25.98 -9.75
CA LYS A 18 -6.70 -24.99 -10.82
C LYS A 18 -5.71 -25.49 -11.86
N THR A 19 -6.09 -25.37 -13.12
CA THR A 19 -5.19 -25.56 -14.26
C THR A 19 -4.31 -24.33 -14.49
N TYR A 20 -3.20 -24.49 -15.19
CA TYR A 20 -2.31 -23.35 -15.53
C TYR A 20 -3.04 -22.22 -16.26
N HIS A 21 -3.96 -22.56 -17.17
CA HIS A 21 -4.74 -21.55 -17.88
C HIS A 21 -5.65 -20.74 -16.95
N GLN A 22 -6.32 -21.39 -16.00
CA GLN A 22 -7.17 -20.71 -15.02
C GLN A 22 -6.37 -19.76 -14.11
N VAL A 23 -5.15 -20.14 -13.74
CA VAL A 23 -4.26 -19.26 -12.96
C VAL A 23 -3.94 -17.98 -13.75
N THR A 24 -3.64 -18.11 -15.04
CA THR A 24 -3.39 -16.96 -15.92
C THR A 24 -4.61 -16.05 -16.02
N GLU A 25 -5.78 -16.63 -16.32
CA GLU A 25 -7.03 -15.87 -16.45
C GLU A 25 -7.38 -15.11 -15.16
N ASP A 26 -7.25 -15.75 -13.99
CA ASP A 26 -7.57 -15.13 -12.70
C ASP A 26 -6.65 -13.94 -12.38
N ILE A 27 -5.36 -14.03 -12.71
CA ILE A 27 -4.37 -12.98 -12.44
C ILE A 27 -4.49 -11.81 -13.42
N VAL A 28 -4.70 -12.11 -14.70
CA VAL A 28 -4.67 -11.12 -15.78
C VAL A 28 -5.99 -10.35 -15.87
N ARG A 29 -7.12 -10.99 -15.54
CA ARG A 29 -8.46 -10.39 -15.59
C ARG A 29 -8.58 -8.99 -14.95
N PRO A 30 -8.09 -8.71 -13.73
CA PRO A 30 -8.17 -7.35 -13.16
C PRO A 30 -7.34 -6.30 -13.90
N ILE A 31 -6.36 -6.70 -14.73
CA ILE A 31 -5.51 -5.79 -15.53
C ILE A 31 -6.18 -5.45 -16.85
N GLU A 32 -6.80 -6.42 -17.51
CA GLU A 32 -7.46 -6.24 -18.81
C GLU A 32 -8.81 -5.53 -18.68
N GLN A 33 -9.43 -5.59 -17.51
CA GLN A 33 -10.72 -4.95 -17.25
C GLN A 33 -10.55 -3.49 -16.84
N LYS A 34 -11.52 -2.66 -17.22
CA LYS A 34 -11.55 -1.26 -16.77
C LYS A 34 -11.74 -1.20 -15.25
N PRO A 35 -11.06 -0.29 -14.54
CA PRO A 35 -11.24 -0.14 -13.10
C PRO A 35 -12.70 0.15 -12.73
N GLY A 36 -13.17 -0.47 -11.65
CA GLY A 36 -14.52 -0.23 -11.14
C GLY A 36 -14.67 1.17 -10.53
N ARG A 37 -15.92 1.61 -10.31
CA ARG A 37 -16.21 2.93 -9.71
C ARG A 37 -15.51 3.14 -8.36
N MET A 38 -15.49 2.12 -7.51
CA MET A 38 -14.85 2.17 -6.19
C MET A 38 -13.33 2.36 -6.28
N TRP A 39 -12.69 1.83 -7.33
CA TRP A 39 -11.26 2.03 -7.56
C TRP A 39 -10.97 3.51 -7.82
N TYR A 40 -11.77 4.17 -8.67
CA TYR A 40 -11.62 5.60 -8.94
C TYR A 40 -11.88 6.46 -7.70
N VAL A 41 -12.88 6.10 -6.88
CA VAL A 41 -13.14 6.80 -5.61
C VAL A 41 -11.91 6.72 -4.70
N GLY A 42 -11.35 5.53 -4.51
CA GLY A 42 -10.14 5.34 -3.71
C GLY A 42 -8.92 6.08 -4.29
N PHE A 43 -8.78 6.09 -5.62
CA PHE A 43 -7.71 6.79 -6.32
C PHE A 43 -7.79 8.31 -6.10
N PHE A 44 -8.95 8.93 -6.36
CA PHE A 44 -9.11 10.38 -6.19
C PHE A 44 -9.04 10.80 -4.72
N PHE A 45 -9.55 9.98 -3.80
CA PHE A 45 -9.39 10.22 -2.37
C PHE A 45 -7.91 10.21 -1.95
N SER A 46 -7.14 9.23 -2.42
CA SER A 46 -5.70 9.15 -2.18
C SER A 46 -4.95 10.34 -2.76
N VAL A 47 -5.30 10.77 -3.99
CA VAL A 47 -4.70 11.96 -4.64
C VAL A 47 -5.02 13.24 -3.87
N ALA A 48 -6.25 13.38 -3.34
CA ALA A 48 -6.61 14.54 -2.53
C ALA A 48 -5.79 14.60 -1.23
N LEU A 49 -5.59 13.46 -0.55
CA LEU A 49 -4.74 13.38 0.64
C LEU A 49 -3.26 13.65 0.30
N LEU A 50 -2.77 13.18 -0.84
CA LEU A 50 -1.42 13.49 -1.32
C LEU A 50 -1.25 14.99 -1.55
N ALA A 51 -2.21 15.64 -2.20
CA ALA A 51 -2.17 17.09 -2.43
C ALA A 51 -2.18 17.87 -1.11
N PHE A 52 -2.96 17.40 -0.12
CA PHE A 52 -2.94 17.96 1.23
C PHE A 52 -1.57 17.77 1.92
N GLY A 53 -0.92 16.62 1.74
CA GLY A 53 0.44 16.38 2.23
C GLY A 53 1.46 17.33 1.61
N VAL A 54 1.43 17.51 0.28
CA VAL A 54 2.30 18.48 -0.43
C VAL A 54 2.06 19.90 0.07
N PHE A 55 0.79 20.30 0.25
CA PHE A 55 0.46 21.60 0.82
C PHE A 55 1.01 21.76 2.24
N SER A 56 0.90 20.73 3.09
CA SER A 56 1.40 20.77 4.46
C SER A 56 2.92 20.94 4.53
N VAL A 57 3.67 20.24 3.67
CA VAL A 57 5.13 20.40 3.56
C VAL A 57 5.49 21.79 3.04
N PHE A 58 4.79 22.29 2.02
CA PHE A 58 5.01 23.64 1.52
C PHE A 58 4.77 24.70 2.62
N TRP A 59 3.69 24.55 3.38
CA TRP A 59 3.35 25.43 4.49
C TRP A 59 4.43 25.44 5.57
N GLU A 60 4.95 24.26 5.95
CA GLU A 60 6.06 24.12 6.88
C GLU A 60 7.33 24.82 6.37
N VAL A 61 7.72 24.60 5.13
CA VAL A 61 8.95 25.20 4.57
C VAL A 61 8.82 26.72 4.48
N TYR A 62 7.63 27.23 4.15
CA TYR A 62 7.39 28.67 4.00
C TYR A 62 7.30 29.42 5.33
N PHE A 63 6.56 28.89 6.30
CA PHE A 63 6.34 29.54 7.62
C PHE A 63 7.34 29.08 8.70
N GLY A 64 8.10 28.01 8.44
CA GLY A 64 9.09 27.44 9.32
C GLY A 64 8.55 26.35 10.25
N ILE A 65 9.47 25.60 10.88
CA ILE A 65 9.19 24.44 11.74
C ILE A 65 8.32 24.77 12.97
N GLY A 66 8.22 26.05 13.36
CA GLY A 66 7.40 26.49 14.49
C GLY A 66 5.91 26.15 14.35
N VAL A 67 5.42 25.91 13.12
CA VAL A 67 4.02 25.48 12.88
C VAL A 67 3.68 24.12 13.51
N TRP A 68 4.68 23.30 13.82
CA TRP A 68 4.50 21.98 14.41
C TRP A 68 4.13 22.02 15.91
N GLY A 69 4.30 23.17 16.57
CA GLY A 69 4.05 23.28 18.01
C GLY A 69 5.00 22.46 18.89
N ILE A 70 6.13 22.03 18.33
CA ILE A 70 7.20 21.34 19.04
C ILE A 70 7.92 22.34 19.96
N ASN A 71 8.25 21.92 21.18
CA ASN A 71 8.83 22.81 22.19
C ASN A 71 10.36 22.75 22.19
N ARG A 72 11.02 23.68 22.91
CA ARG A 72 12.50 23.73 22.96
C ARG A 72 13.13 22.51 23.63
N THR A 73 12.46 21.89 24.61
CA THR A 73 12.98 20.78 25.42
C THR A 73 12.84 19.43 24.70
N VAL A 74 11.81 19.30 23.87
CA VAL A 74 11.44 18.11 23.11
C VAL A 74 11.43 18.55 21.66
N GLY A 75 12.58 18.46 21.00
CA GLY A 75 12.77 18.94 19.62
C GLY A 75 12.24 17.99 18.55
N TRP A 76 11.82 16.78 18.92
CA TRP A 76 11.31 15.74 18.02
C TRP A 76 9.92 15.29 18.48
N GLY A 77 9.00 15.16 17.53
CA GLY A 77 7.63 14.74 17.78
C GLY A 77 7.18 13.80 16.67
N TRP A 78 6.13 14.20 15.95
CA TRP A 78 5.54 13.37 14.90
C TRP A 78 6.42 13.15 13.67
N ASP A 79 7.37 14.06 13.45
CA ASP A 79 8.34 14.04 12.35
C ASP A 79 9.17 12.76 12.41
N ILE A 80 9.77 12.48 13.58
CA ILE A 80 10.60 11.29 13.74
C ILE A 80 9.77 10.02 13.93
N THR A 81 8.63 10.09 14.63
CA THR A 81 7.82 8.89 14.87
C THR A 81 7.27 8.33 13.56
N ASN A 82 6.87 9.19 12.62
CA ASN A 82 6.39 8.76 11.32
C ASN A 82 7.53 8.41 10.35
N PHE A 83 8.75 8.90 10.59
CA PHE A 83 9.91 8.51 9.80
C PHE A 83 10.38 7.08 10.10
N VAL A 84 10.26 6.62 11.36
CA VAL A 84 10.69 5.29 11.77
C VAL A 84 9.62 4.20 11.66
N TRP A 85 8.35 4.59 11.52
CA TRP A 85 7.22 3.68 11.34
C TRP A 85 7.12 3.20 9.88
#